data_AF-A0A970I3N0-F1
#
_entry.id   AF-A0A970I3N0-F1
#
_cell.length_a   1.000
_cell.length_b   1.000
_cell.length_c   1.000
_cell.angle_alpha   90.00
_cell.angle_beta   90.00
_cell.angle_gamma   90.00
#
_symmetry.space_group_name_H-M   'P 1'
#
loop_
_entity.id
_entity.type
_entity.pdbx_description
1 polymer ?
#
loop_
_entity_poly.entity_id
_entity_poly.type
_entity_poly.pdbx_seq_one_letter_code
_entity_poly.pdbx_strand_id
1 'polypeptide(L)'
;MSGWIKIYREITRHWIWDNPSYFKAWISILLTVNHDDNKVLINGEIIECKRGQSLYSLEGWVKVFGKGWTKQKVRTFFNLLKSDAMINTEGLRKTTRLTVCNYDKYQNMQHADNTDSTRTQHGLNTDSTPNKNDKKDKNEKNEKSLELRETKFISEVYQNEIYPKEMLQKFISYWTEKNKSKTKMRFELEKTFEISRRLTTWASRDKNYNKLKKDNDGYDFTDQFVREVTRDL
;
A
#
# COMPACT_ATOMS: atom_id res chain seq x y z
N MET A 1 -13.71 -14.71 -21.61
CA MET A 1 -13.85 -14.58 -20.15
C MET A 1 -14.91 -13.54 -19.88
N SER A 2 -16.13 -13.96 -19.56
CA SER A 2 -17.16 -13.07 -19.02
C SER A 2 -17.00 -13.06 -17.50
N GLY A 3 -16.70 -11.91 -16.93
CA GLY A 3 -16.49 -11.78 -15.50
C GLY A 3 -16.38 -10.31 -15.12
N TRP A 4 -16.57 -10.02 -13.85
CA TRP A 4 -16.43 -8.69 -13.28
C TRP A 4 -15.37 -8.71 -12.19
N ILE A 5 -14.66 -7.61 -12.02
CA ILE A 5 -13.74 -7.41 -10.91
C ILE A 5 -14.26 -6.29 -10.02
N LYS A 6 -14.10 -6.42 -8.71
CA LYS A 6 -14.34 -5.33 -7.76
C LYS A 6 -13.15 -4.38 -7.75
N ILE A 7 -13.43 -3.09 -7.83
CA ILE A 7 -12.46 -2.02 -7.62
C ILE A 7 -13.00 -1.12 -6.51
N TYR A 8 -12.19 -0.89 -5.47
CA TYR A 8 -12.57 0.00 -4.38
C TYR A 8 -12.51 1.46 -4.81
N ARG A 9 -13.51 2.24 -4.42
CA ARG A 9 -13.60 3.68 -4.75
C ARG A 9 -12.40 4.47 -4.23
N GLU A 10 -11.74 4.00 -3.17
CA GLU A 10 -10.53 4.59 -2.61
C GLU A 10 -9.36 4.64 -3.60
N ILE A 11 -9.40 3.86 -4.69
CA ILE A 11 -8.39 3.93 -5.75
C ILE A 11 -8.24 5.35 -6.29
N THR A 12 -9.30 6.18 -6.26
CA THR A 12 -9.25 7.57 -6.73
C THR A 12 -8.40 8.50 -5.87
N ARG A 13 -8.00 8.05 -4.67
CA ARG A 13 -7.10 8.76 -3.75
C ARG A 13 -5.69 8.17 -3.74
N HIS A 14 -5.43 7.17 -4.58
CA HIS A 14 -4.17 6.46 -4.67
C HIS A 14 -3.28 7.08 -5.74
N TRP A 15 -1.96 7.07 -5.55
CA TRP A 15 -0.99 7.63 -6.51
C TRP A 15 -1.06 7.00 -7.92
N ILE A 16 -1.69 5.83 -8.03
CA ILE A 16 -1.93 5.14 -9.30
C ILE A 16 -2.95 5.90 -10.14
N TRP A 17 -3.96 6.52 -9.51
CA TRP A 17 -5.02 7.26 -10.19
C TRP A 17 -4.52 8.53 -10.87
N ASP A 18 -3.55 9.20 -10.26
CA ASP A 18 -2.99 10.45 -10.77
C ASP A 18 -2.21 10.27 -12.09
N ASN A 19 -1.77 9.05 -12.38
CA ASN A 19 -1.09 8.72 -13.63
C ASN A 19 -1.95 7.76 -14.48
N PRO A 20 -2.58 8.23 -15.58
CA PRO A 20 -3.45 7.39 -16.41
C PRO A 20 -2.77 6.13 -16.96
N SER A 21 -1.46 6.19 -17.21
CA SER A 21 -0.67 5.04 -17.67
C SER A 21 -0.54 3.98 -16.58
N TYR A 22 -0.28 4.40 -15.34
CA TYR A 22 -0.18 3.51 -14.18
C TYR A 22 -1.54 2.96 -13.76
N PHE A 23 -2.58 3.79 -13.76
CA PHE A 23 -3.95 3.32 -13.54
C PHE A 23 -4.33 2.24 -14.54
N LYS A 24 -4.16 2.51 -15.83
CA LYS A 24 -4.41 1.51 -16.88
C LYS A 24 -3.62 0.22 -16.63
N ALA A 25 -2.33 0.32 -16.32
CA ALA A 25 -1.49 -0.84 -16.07
C ALA A 25 -1.93 -1.64 -14.84
N TRP A 26 -2.35 -0.96 -13.76
CA TRP A 26 -2.89 -1.62 -12.57
C TRP A 26 -4.18 -2.38 -12.89
N ILE A 27 -5.13 -1.76 -13.60
CA ILE A 27 -6.36 -2.43 -14.03
C ILE A 27 -6.03 -3.61 -14.96
N SER A 28 -5.06 -3.45 -15.87
CA SER A 28 -4.59 -4.56 -16.70
C SER A 28 -4.04 -5.72 -15.88
N ILE A 29 -3.29 -5.48 -14.80
CA ILE A 29 -2.83 -6.55 -13.89
C ILE A 29 -4.04 -7.29 -13.30
N LEU A 30 -5.01 -6.56 -12.73
CA LEU A 30 -6.19 -7.14 -12.10
C LEU A 30 -7.04 -7.99 -13.07
N LEU A 31 -7.10 -7.59 -14.33
CA LEU A 31 -7.80 -8.33 -15.39
C LEU A 31 -6.99 -9.51 -15.95
N THR A 32 -5.67 -9.54 -15.74
CA THR A 32 -4.77 -10.56 -16.30
C THR A 32 -4.50 -11.69 -15.31
N VAL A 33 -4.49 -11.42 -14.00
CA VAL A 33 -4.27 -12.47 -13.01
C VAL A 33 -5.40 -13.50 -13.01
N ASN A 34 -5.05 -14.75 -12.70
CA ASN A 34 -5.98 -15.86 -12.64
C ASN A 34 -7.11 -15.59 -11.65
N HIS A 35 -8.34 -15.91 -12.06
CA HIS A 35 -9.51 -15.84 -11.21
C HIS A 35 -9.73 -17.12 -10.39
N ASP A 36 -9.15 -18.24 -10.81
CA ASP A 36 -9.14 -19.51 -10.10
C ASP A 36 -7.80 -20.23 -10.28
N ASP A 37 -7.48 -21.15 -9.38
CA ASP A 37 -6.25 -21.94 -9.43
C ASP A 37 -6.19 -22.77 -10.71
N ASN A 38 -5.05 -22.70 -11.41
CA ASN A 38 -4.84 -23.45 -12.64
C ASN A 38 -3.39 -23.90 -12.77
N LYS A 39 -3.14 -24.97 -13.53
CA LYS A 39 -1.80 -25.45 -13.87
C LYS A 39 -1.53 -25.17 -15.34
N VAL A 40 -0.42 -24.51 -15.62
CA VAL A 40 -0.05 -24.10 -16.99
C VAL A 40 1.27 -24.76 -17.37
N LEU A 41 1.32 -25.36 -18.57
CA LEU A 41 2.56 -25.88 -19.14
C LEU A 41 3.31 -24.73 -19.80
N ILE A 42 4.45 -24.34 -19.24
CA ILE A 42 5.31 -23.29 -19.79
C ILE A 42 6.69 -23.88 -20.07
N ASN A 43 7.07 -23.93 -21.36
CA ASN A 43 8.38 -24.41 -21.80
C ASN A 43 8.80 -25.77 -21.20
N GLY A 44 7.86 -26.72 -21.20
CA GLY A 44 8.06 -28.10 -20.75
C GLY A 44 7.89 -28.34 -19.24
N GLU A 45 7.61 -27.29 -18.45
CA GLU A 45 7.41 -27.39 -17.00
C GLU A 45 5.96 -27.06 -16.64
N ILE A 46 5.33 -27.91 -15.83
CA ILE A 46 3.99 -27.66 -15.29
C ILE A 46 4.16 -26.74 -14.09
N ILE A 47 3.69 -25.50 -14.23
CA ILE A 47 3.73 -24.51 -13.16
C ILE A 47 2.31 -24.26 -12.68
N GLU A 48 2.08 -24.45 -11.38
CA GLU A 48 0.83 -24.05 -10.73
C GLU A 48 0.77 -22.52 -10.65
N CYS A 49 -0.34 -21.94 -11.07
CA CYS A 49 -0.66 -20.52 -11.02
C CYS A 49 -1.97 -20.34 -10.26
N LYS A 50 -1.86 -19.87 -9.02
CA LYS A 50 -3.01 -19.71 -8.14
C LYS A 50 -3.88 -18.51 -8.53
N ARG A 51 -5.09 -18.46 -7.99
CA ARG A 51 -5.96 -17.28 -8.01
C ARG A 51 -5.19 -16.04 -7.53
N GLY A 52 -5.41 -14.92 -8.19
CA GLY A 52 -4.68 -13.66 -7.98
C GLY A 52 -3.23 -13.67 -8.47
N GLN A 53 -2.78 -14.72 -9.16
CA GLN A 53 -1.43 -14.80 -9.73
C GLN A 53 -1.41 -14.77 -11.25
N SER A 54 -0.25 -14.44 -11.82
CA SER A 54 0.01 -14.55 -13.25
C SER A 54 1.43 -15.05 -13.48
N LEU A 55 1.67 -15.70 -14.63
CA LEU A 55 2.96 -16.22 -15.05
C LEU A 55 3.43 -15.51 -16.33
N TYR A 56 3.76 -14.23 -16.21
CA TYR A 56 4.20 -13.40 -17.34
C TYR A 56 5.65 -12.96 -17.15
N SER A 57 6.45 -13.06 -18.20
CA SER A 57 7.75 -12.40 -18.23
C SER A 57 7.58 -10.87 -18.29
N LEU A 58 8.65 -10.13 -18.00
CA LEU A 58 8.65 -8.67 -18.18
C LEU A 58 8.30 -8.25 -19.62
N GLU A 59 8.71 -9.05 -20.62
CA GLU A 59 8.33 -8.84 -22.02
C GLU A 59 6.83 -9.05 -22.23
N GLY A 60 6.26 -10.09 -21.61
CA GLY A 60 4.82 -10.31 -21.63
C GLY A 60 4.06 -9.11 -21.08
N TRP A 61 4.51 -8.56 -19.95
CA TRP A 61 3.89 -7.37 -19.34
C TRP A 61 4.02 -6.11 -20.20
N VAL A 62 5.13 -5.91 -20.90
CA VAL A 62 5.26 -4.83 -21.88
C VAL A 62 4.15 -4.93 -22.95
N LYS A 63 3.89 -6.14 -23.46
CA LYS A 63 2.83 -6.36 -24.45
C LYS A 63 1.44 -6.10 -23.86
N VAL A 64 1.19 -6.53 -22.62
CA VAL A 64 -0.09 -6.31 -21.92
C VAL A 64 -0.36 -4.82 -21.68
N PHE A 65 0.64 -4.05 -21.23
CA PHE A 65 0.46 -2.62 -20.96
C PHE A 65 0.44 -1.76 -22.24
N GLY A 66 1.12 -2.22 -23.29
CA GLY A 66 1.07 -1.65 -24.63
C GLY A 66 1.97 -0.43 -24.82
N LYS A 67 1.59 0.45 -25.74
CA LYS A 67 2.42 1.56 -26.22
C LYS A 67 2.94 2.44 -25.07
N GLY A 68 4.24 2.75 -25.10
CA GLY A 68 4.90 3.60 -24.10
C GLY A 68 5.42 2.86 -22.86
N TRP A 69 5.34 1.53 -22.84
CA TRP A 69 5.96 0.69 -21.82
C TRP A 69 7.22 0.02 -22.33
N THR A 70 8.30 0.14 -21.55
CA THR A 70 9.57 -0.57 -21.76
C THR A 70 9.79 -1.53 -20.60
N LYS A 71 10.69 -2.52 -20.74
CA LYS A 71 11.05 -3.42 -19.64
C LYS A 71 11.49 -2.66 -18.39
N GLN A 72 12.22 -1.56 -18.57
CA GLN A 72 12.66 -0.74 -17.44
C GLN A 72 11.48 -0.06 -16.75
N LYS A 73 10.54 0.51 -17.52
CA LYS A 73 9.33 1.11 -16.95
C LYS A 73 8.47 0.09 -16.21
N VAL A 74 8.34 -1.13 -16.73
CA VAL A 74 7.65 -2.24 -16.04
C VAL A 74 8.32 -2.56 -14.71
N ARG A 75 9.66 -2.70 -14.68
CA ARG A 75 10.41 -2.96 -13.45
C ARG A 75 10.21 -1.84 -12.42
N THR A 76 10.35 -0.58 -12.84
CA THR A 76 10.13 0.56 -11.96
C THR A 76 8.71 0.55 -11.39
N PHE A 77 7.69 0.33 -12.23
CA PHE A 77 6.31 0.27 -11.78
C PHE A 77 6.07 -0.89 -10.81
N PHE A 78 6.60 -2.09 -11.08
CA PHE A 78 6.48 -3.23 -10.17
C PHE A 78 7.18 -2.99 -8.84
N ASN A 79 8.31 -2.28 -8.83
CA ASN A 79 8.98 -1.91 -7.59
C ASN A 79 8.13 -0.94 -6.76
N LEU A 80 7.45 0.03 -7.40
CA LEU A 80 6.50 0.91 -6.72
C LEU A 80 5.32 0.13 -6.12
N LEU A 81 4.73 -0.79 -6.90
CA LEU A 81 3.64 -1.63 -6.40
C LEU A 81 4.08 -2.54 -5.25
N LYS A 82 5.32 -3.05 -5.26
CA LYS A 82 5.88 -3.83 -4.14
C LYS A 82 6.13 -2.97 -2.91
N SER A 83 6.69 -1.77 -3.07
CA SER A 83 6.94 -0.88 -1.94
C SER A 83 5.65 -0.48 -1.24
N ASP A 84 4.54 -0.45 -1.98
CA ASP A 84 3.19 -0.19 -1.45
C ASP A 84 2.41 -1.49 -1.14
N ALA A 85 3.12 -2.63 -1.05
CA ALA A 85 2.58 -3.95 -0.74
C ALA A 85 1.37 -4.40 -1.57
N MET A 86 1.21 -3.86 -2.79
CA MET A 86 0.10 -4.19 -3.69
C MET A 86 0.33 -5.50 -4.45
N ILE A 87 1.60 -5.82 -4.74
CA ILE A 87 1.99 -7.06 -5.41
C ILE A 87 3.24 -7.66 -4.77
N ASN A 88 3.43 -8.96 -4.99
CA ASN A 88 4.72 -9.65 -4.89
C ASN A 88 5.13 -10.18 -6.26
N THR A 89 6.44 -10.33 -6.47
CA THR A 89 6.93 -11.03 -7.67
C THR A 89 8.04 -12.01 -7.33
N GLU A 90 7.98 -13.19 -7.92
CA GLU A 90 9.00 -14.23 -7.79
C GLU A 90 9.60 -14.52 -9.18
N GLY A 91 10.92 -14.50 -9.26
CA GLY A 91 11.64 -14.91 -10.45
C GLY A 91 11.60 -16.43 -10.57
N LEU A 92 10.96 -16.94 -11.61
CA LEU A 92 11.06 -18.34 -12.00
C LEU A 92 12.07 -18.46 -13.15
N ARG A 93 12.66 -19.64 -13.35
CA ARG A 93 13.73 -19.87 -14.34
C ARG A 93 13.41 -19.31 -15.74
N LYS A 94 12.12 -19.25 -16.12
CA LYS A 94 11.67 -18.86 -17.46
C LYS A 94 10.55 -17.81 -17.48
N THR A 95 10.01 -17.42 -16.33
CA THR A 95 8.91 -16.46 -16.23
C THR A 95 8.97 -15.70 -14.91
N THR A 96 8.08 -14.74 -14.71
CA THR A 96 7.92 -14.08 -13.42
C THR A 96 6.52 -14.39 -12.92
N ARG A 97 6.45 -14.94 -11.70
CA ARG A 97 5.18 -15.08 -11.00
C ARG A 97 4.87 -13.73 -10.36
N LEU A 98 3.79 -13.08 -10.76
CA LEU A 98 3.28 -11.89 -10.08
C LEU A 98 2.04 -12.31 -9.28
N THR A 99 2.01 -11.94 -8.01
CA THR A 99 0.90 -12.19 -7.09
C THR A 99 0.31 -10.87 -6.65
N VAL A 100 -0.99 -10.66 -6.86
CA VAL A 100 -1.69 -9.49 -6.31
C VAL A 100 -1.98 -9.73 -4.82
N CYS A 101 -1.45 -8.89 -3.97
CA CYS A 101 -1.66 -8.98 -2.52
C CYS A 101 -3.12 -8.69 -2.18
N ASN A 102 -3.68 -9.40 -1.19
CA ASN A 102 -5.06 -9.25 -0.75
C ASN A 102 -6.13 -9.46 -1.84
N TYR A 103 -5.80 -10.11 -2.97
CA TYR A 103 -6.74 -10.35 -4.08
C TYR A 103 -8.03 -11.04 -3.60
N ASP A 104 -7.91 -12.05 -2.74
CA ASP A 104 -9.06 -12.73 -2.15
C ASP A 104 -9.93 -11.82 -1.28
N LYS A 105 -9.35 -10.84 -0.56
CA LYS A 105 -10.16 -9.88 0.18
C LYS A 105 -10.94 -8.96 -0.75
N TYR A 106 -10.34 -8.63 -1.90
CA TYR A 106 -10.97 -7.75 -2.88
C TYR A 106 -12.06 -8.45 -3.68
N GLN A 107 -11.88 -9.74 -4.00
CA GLN A 107 -12.79 -10.48 -4.87
C GLN A 107 -13.70 -11.47 -4.11
N ASN A 108 -13.45 -11.79 -2.84
CA ASN A 108 -14.34 -12.62 -2.03
C ASN A 108 -15.29 -11.74 -1.21
N MET A 109 -16.54 -11.68 -1.66
CA MET A 109 -17.66 -11.83 -0.72
C MET A 109 -18.45 -13.03 -1.19
N GLN A 110 -18.69 -13.96 -0.27
CA GLN A 110 -19.70 -15.00 -0.41
C GLN A 110 -20.97 -14.35 -0.95
N HIS A 111 -21.59 -15.02 -1.92
CA HIS A 111 -22.95 -14.75 -2.29
C HIS A 111 -23.77 -14.73 -0.99
N ALA A 112 -24.26 -13.55 -0.59
CA ALA A 112 -25.59 -13.54 -0.03
C ALA A 112 -26.46 -13.96 -1.20
N ASP A 113 -26.67 -15.26 -1.30
CA ASP A 113 -27.60 -15.84 -2.25
C ASP A 113 -28.91 -15.06 -2.11
N ASN A 114 -29.41 -14.57 -3.23
CA ASN A 114 -30.81 -14.23 -3.36
C ASN A 114 -31.59 -15.53 -3.21
N THR A 115 -31.80 -15.99 -1.98
CA THR A 115 -32.93 -16.85 -1.67
C THR A 115 -34.16 -15.98 -1.63
N ASP A 116 -34.88 -15.95 -2.75
CA ASP A 116 -36.33 -15.84 -2.73
C ASP A 116 -36.89 -16.49 -3.98
N SER A 117 -37.16 -17.80 -3.87
CA SER A 117 -38.38 -18.46 -4.37
C SER A 117 -38.22 -19.98 -4.25
N THR A 118 -38.45 -20.54 -3.06
CA THR A 118 -39.36 -21.70 -2.91
C THR A 118 -39.62 -21.97 -1.44
N ARG A 119 -40.91 -21.88 -1.13
CA ARG A 119 -41.57 -22.07 0.14
C ARG A 119 -41.69 -23.57 0.42
N THR A 120 -41.15 -24.05 1.54
CA THR A 120 -41.77 -25.18 2.29
C THR A 120 -41.37 -25.16 3.75
N GLN A 121 -42.37 -25.41 4.60
CA GLN A 121 -42.39 -25.29 6.05
C GLN A 121 -41.82 -26.52 6.80
N HIS A 122 -41.70 -26.33 8.13
CA HIS A 122 -41.48 -27.28 9.23
C HIS A 122 -40.00 -27.60 9.58
N GLY A 123 -39.53 -27.53 10.83
CA GLY A 123 -40.17 -27.24 12.12
C GLY A 123 -39.12 -27.24 13.27
N LEU A 124 -39.43 -26.43 14.31
CA LEU A 124 -39.17 -26.54 15.76
C LEU A 124 -37.91 -27.24 16.35
N ASN A 125 -37.32 -26.50 17.32
CA ASN A 125 -36.61 -26.90 18.55
C ASN A 125 -35.12 -27.30 18.42
N THR A 126 -34.17 -27.00 19.33
CA THR A 126 -34.04 -26.17 20.55
C THR A 126 -32.53 -26.13 20.91
N ASP A 127 -32.17 -25.21 21.78
CA ASP A 127 -31.07 -25.26 22.78
C ASP A 127 -29.66 -24.72 22.51
N SER A 128 -29.18 -24.12 23.60
CA SER A 128 -28.12 -23.14 23.79
C SER A 128 -26.70 -23.72 23.78
N THR A 129 -25.71 -22.88 23.45
CA THR A 129 -24.54 -22.57 24.32
C THR A 129 -23.68 -21.45 23.69
N PRO A 130 -23.08 -20.53 24.49
CA PRO A 130 -22.34 -19.37 23.96
C PRO A 130 -20.83 -19.65 23.93
N ASN A 131 -20.21 -19.63 22.75
CA ASN A 131 -18.75 -19.77 22.65
C ASN A 131 -18.06 -18.44 22.32
N LYS A 132 -17.34 -17.94 23.32
CA LYS A 132 -16.42 -16.79 23.29
C LYS A 132 -15.36 -16.99 22.18
N ASN A 133 -15.35 -16.17 21.13
CA ASN A 133 -14.15 -16.03 20.26
C ASN A 133 -13.99 -14.69 19.51
N ASP A 134 -14.68 -13.61 19.88
CA ASP A 134 -14.64 -12.35 19.12
C ASP A 134 -13.42 -11.43 19.36
N LYS A 135 -12.50 -11.77 20.28
CA LYS A 135 -11.39 -10.86 20.64
C LYS A 135 -10.12 -11.02 19.80
N LYS A 136 -9.91 -12.15 19.13
CA LYS A 136 -8.64 -12.41 18.41
C LYS A 136 -8.61 -11.75 17.02
N ASP A 137 -9.73 -11.81 16.29
CA ASP A 137 -9.84 -11.23 14.93
C ASP A 137 -9.84 -9.70 14.90
N LYS A 138 -10.31 -9.04 15.96
CA LYS A 138 -10.25 -7.56 16.07
C LYS A 138 -8.82 -7.04 16.25
N ASN A 139 -7.96 -7.78 16.94
CA ASN A 139 -6.58 -7.35 17.18
C ASN A 139 -5.74 -7.42 15.90
N GLU A 140 -5.84 -8.50 15.12
CA GLU A 140 -5.09 -8.60 13.85
C GLU A 140 -5.52 -7.55 12.81
N LYS A 141 -6.81 -7.21 12.75
CA LYS A 141 -7.31 -6.14 11.86
C LYS A 141 -6.81 -4.76 12.30
N ASN A 142 -6.76 -4.49 13.61
CA ASN A 142 -6.25 -3.22 14.15
C ASN A 142 -4.74 -3.07 13.94
N GLU A 143 -3.97 -4.15 14.10
CA GLU A 143 -2.52 -4.15 13.94
C GLU A 143 -2.12 -3.88 12.48
N LYS A 144 -2.79 -4.55 11.52
CA LYS A 144 -2.61 -4.30 10.08
C LYS A 144 -3.01 -2.87 9.66
N SER A 145 -3.98 -2.26 10.35
CA SER A 145 -4.38 -0.86 10.12
C SER A 145 -3.40 0.15 10.73
N LEU A 146 -2.71 -0.20 11.81
CA LEU A 146 -1.69 0.63 12.45
C LEU A 146 -0.43 0.70 11.58
N GLU A 147 0.05 -0.43 11.09
CA GLU A 147 1.24 -0.51 10.23
C GLU A 147 1.08 0.34 8.97
N LEU A 148 -0.09 0.30 8.31
CA LEU A 148 -0.34 1.11 7.11
C LEU A 148 -0.31 2.62 7.39
N ARG A 149 -0.81 3.06 8.54
CA ARG A 149 -0.76 4.47 8.94
C ARG A 149 0.67 4.89 9.27
N GLU A 150 1.44 3.99 9.87
CA GLU A 150 2.85 4.22 10.20
C GLU A 150 3.71 4.34 8.94
N THR A 151 3.54 3.43 7.97
CA THR A 151 4.29 3.48 6.70
C THR A 151 3.97 4.73 5.90
N LYS A 152 2.69 5.12 5.84
CA LYS A 152 2.27 6.38 5.20
C LYS A 152 2.96 7.58 5.85
N PHE A 153 2.92 7.69 7.18
CA PHE A 153 3.57 8.77 7.92
C PHE A 153 5.08 8.83 7.65
N ILE A 154 5.76 7.68 7.70
CA ILE A 154 7.19 7.56 7.42
C ILE A 154 7.52 8.06 6.01
N SER A 155 6.72 7.67 5.01
CA SER A 155 6.93 8.06 3.62
C SER A 155 6.80 9.58 3.42
N GLU A 156 5.79 10.21 4.03
CA GLU A 156 5.58 11.66 3.97
C GLU A 156 6.73 12.43 4.64
N VAL A 157 7.27 11.91 5.74
CA VAL A 157 8.44 12.53 6.40
C VAL A 157 9.68 12.43 5.51
N TYR A 158 9.97 11.27 4.92
CA TYR A 158 11.15 11.09 4.08
C TYR A 158 11.13 11.83 2.74
N GLN A 159 9.95 12.22 2.24
CA GLN A 159 9.86 13.13 1.08
C GLN A 159 10.51 14.51 1.34
N ASN A 160 10.73 14.87 2.60
CA ASN A 160 11.42 16.12 2.97
C ASN A 160 12.94 15.93 2.94
N GLU A 161 13.53 15.87 1.74
CA GLU A 161 14.97 15.68 1.52
C GLU A 161 15.86 16.84 1.99
N ILE A 162 15.25 17.95 2.42
CA ILE A 162 15.93 19.15 2.96
C ILE A 162 16.65 18.84 4.29
N TYR A 163 16.18 17.84 5.04
CA TYR A 163 16.68 17.54 6.37
C TYR A 163 17.54 16.27 6.39
N PRO A 164 18.60 16.20 7.23
CA PRO A 164 19.42 15.01 7.36
C PRO A 164 18.62 13.78 7.82
N LYS A 165 18.94 12.62 7.24
CA LYS A 165 18.26 11.35 7.54
C LYS A 165 18.23 11.01 9.03
N GLU A 166 19.30 11.28 9.76
CA GLU A 166 19.36 11.03 11.21
C GLU A 166 18.33 11.85 11.99
N MET A 167 18.11 13.11 11.59
CA MET A 167 17.12 13.97 12.22
C MET A 167 15.70 13.49 11.88
N LEU A 168 15.46 13.13 10.62
CA LEU A 168 14.18 12.55 10.17
C LEU A 168 13.85 11.25 10.91
N GLN A 169 14.84 10.38 11.15
CA GLN A 169 14.66 9.16 11.92
C GLN A 169 14.23 9.44 13.37
N LYS A 170 14.87 10.41 14.04
CA LYS A 170 14.46 10.84 15.40
C LYS A 170 13.05 11.41 15.41
N PHE A 171 12.70 12.20 14.40
CA PHE A 171 11.37 12.76 14.23
C PHE A 171 10.32 11.65 14.07
N ILE A 172 10.57 10.69 13.17
CA ILE A 172 9.70 9.52 12.95
C ILE A 172 9.51 8.76 14.26
N SER A 173 10.61 8.37 14.91
CA SER A 173 10.56 7.59 16.15
C SER A 173 9.73 8.25 17.25
N TYR A 174 9.77 9.58 17.35
CA TYR A 174 8.99 10.31 18.33
C TYR A 174 7.50 10.33 17.98
N TRP A 175 7.16 10.62 16.72
CA TRP A 175 5.78 10.81 16.31
C TRP A 175 5.02 9.51 16.05
N THR A 176 5.72 8.40 15.76
CA THR A 176 5.15 7.05 15.66
C THR A 176 5.08 6.32 17.00
N GLU A 177 5.45 6.97 18.11
CA GLU A 177 5.29 6.42 19.46
C GLU A 177 3.83 6.01 19.70
N LYS A 178 3.61 4.73 20.02
CA LYS A 178 2.27 4.17 20.21
C LYS A 178 1.69 4.61 21.55
N ASN A 179 0.40 4.92 21.58
CA ASN A 179 -0.32 5.24 22.81
C ASN A 179 -0.48 4.01 23.72
N LYS A 180 -0.94 4.20 24.97
CA LYS A 180 -1.07 3.11 25.96
C LYS A 180 -1.91 1.92 25.46
N SER A 181 -2.93 2.17 24.64
CA SER A 181 -3.78 1.13 24.05
C SER A 181 -3.19 0.50 22.77
N LYS A 182 -2.04 0.98 22.29
CA LYS A 182 -1.36 0.57 21.04
C LYS A 182 -2.24 0.70 19.79
N THR A 183 -3.26 1.54 19.82
CA THR A 183 -4.21 1.73 18.71
C THR A 183 -3.92 2.96 17.87
N LYS A 184 -3.18 3.92 18.41
CA LYS A 184 -2.83 5.19 17.74
C LYS A 184 -1.38 5.56 17.98
N MET A 185 -0.81 6.30 17.05
CA MET A 185 0.51 6.93 17.17
C MET A 185 0.39 8.35 17.72
N ARG A 186 1.46 8.88 18.30
CA ARG A 186 1.48 10.20 18.95
C ARG A 186 0.95 11.32 18.04
N PHE A 187 1.30 11.32 16.75
CA PHE A 187 0.84 12.38 15.83
C PHE A 187 -0.69 12.41 15.67
N GLU A 188 -1.36 11.26 15.82
CA GLU A 188 -2.82 11.13 15.67
C GLU A 188 -3.60 11.59 16.91
N LEU A 189 -2.90 11.89 17.99
CA LEU A 189 -3.47 12.42 19.23
C LEU A 189 -3.48 13.95 19.23
N GLU A 190 -2.73 14.59 18.34
CA GLU A 190 -2.69 16.04 18.21
C GLU A 190 -3.98 16.53 17.55
N LYS A 191 -4.56 17.63 18.06
CA LYS A 191 -5.74 18.27 17.43
C LYS A 191 -5.45 18.73 16.00
N THR A 192 -4.21 19.18 15.77
CA THR A 192 -3.70 19.61 14.47
C THR A 192 -2.26 19.14 14.29
N PHE A 193 -1.95 18.65 13.09
CA PHE A 193 -0.65 18.08 12.79
C PHE A 193 -0.25 18.36 11.33
N GLU A 194 0.79 19.18 11.14
CA GLU A 194 1.40 19.44 9.84
C GLU A 194 2.87 19.04 9.89
N ILE A 195 3.25 18.05 9.07
CA ILE A 195 4.61 17.48 9.04
C ILE A 195 5.64 18.58 8.81
N SER A 196 5.44 19.46 7.83
CA SER A 196 6.38 20.53 7.48
C SER A 196 6.65 21.47 8.66
N ARG A 197 5.61 21.98 9.32
CA ARG A 197 5.76 22.89 10.48
C ARG A 197 6.42 22.20 11.67
N ARG A 198 6.08 20.92 11.90
CA ARG A 198 6.67 20.11 12.98
C ARG A 198 8.14 19.82 12.70
N LEU A 199 8.51 19.53 11.46
CA LEU A 199 9.91 19.34 11.03
C LEU A 199 10.71 20.63 11.19
N THR A 200 10.19 21.79 10.78
CA THR A 200 10.86 23.09 11.01
C THR A 200 11.12 23.34 12.50
N THR A 201 10.14 23.04 13.34
CA THR A 201 10.26 23.17 14.81
C THR A 201 11.24 22.16 15.41
N TRP A 202 11.29 20.95 14.86
CA TRP A 202 12.20 19.89 15.30
C TRP A 202 13.65 20.23 14.92
N ALA A 203 13.86 20.68 13.69
CA ALA A 203 15.15 21.12 13.15
C ALA A 203 15.77 22.23 14.00
N SER A 204 14.99 23.25 14.37
CA SER A 204 15.50 24.36 15.20
C SER A 204 15.94 23.91 16.60
N ARG A 205 15.42 22.78 17.10
CA ARG A 205 15.76 22.22 18.42
C ARG A 205 16.83 21.12 18.37
N ASP A 206 17.12 20.56 17.20
CA ASP A 206 18.11 19.50 17.06
C ASP A 206 19.54 20.09 17.08
N LYS A 207 20.27 19.80 18.17
CA LYS A 207 21.63 20.31 18.39
C LYS A 207 22.63 19.81 17.33
N ASN A 208 22.43 18.61 16.78
CA ASN A 208 23.32 18.03 15.76
C ASN A 208 23.08 18.71 14.41
N TYR A 209 21.81 18.92 14.03
CA TYR A 209 21.44 19.67 12.83
C TYR A 209 21.99 21.11 12.88
N ASN A 210 21.82 21.80 14.01
CA ASN A 210 22.34 23.14 14.20
C ASN A 210 23.88 23.20 14.22
N LYS A 211 24.56 22.12 14.62
CA LYS A 211 26.02 22.01 14.53
C LYS A 211 26.47 21.81 13.08
N LEU A 212 25.86 20.87 12.35
CA LEU A 212 26.12 20.65 10.91
C LEU A 212 25.89 21.92 10.07
N LYS A 213 24.89 22.73 10.43
CA LYS A 213 24.61 24.02 9.79
C LYS A 213 25.68 25.08 10.09
N LYS A 214 26.32 25.04 11.28
CA LYS A 214 27.41 25.95 11.66
C LYS A 214 28.74 25.58 11.03
N ASP A 215 28.98 24.28 10.84
CA ASP A 215 30.24 23.76 10.29
C ASP A 215 30.31 23.89 8.75
N ASN A 216 29.18 24.14 8.07
CA ASN A 216 29.06 24.26 6.59
C ASN A 216 29.00 25.73 6.08
N ASP A 217 29.74 26.67 6.70
CA ASP A 217 29.88 28.06 6.24
C ASP A 217 28.56 28.79 5.89
N GLY A 218 27.58 28.75 6.80
CA GLY A 218 26.49 29.74 6.83
C GLY A 218 25.49 29.72 5.66
N TYR A 219 25.48 28.70 4.81
CA TYR A 219 24.46 28.57 3.76
C TYR A 219 23.18 27.91 4.31
N ASP A 220 22.20 28.75 4.64
CA ASP A 220 20.91 28.30 5.16
C ASP A 220 19.92 27.95 4.04
N PHE A 221 19.96 26.70 3.56
CA PHE A 221 19.05 26.18 2.55
C PHE A 221 17.56 26.34 2.94
N THR A 222 17.26 26.39 4.24
CA THR A 222 15.88 26.53 4.73
C THR A 222 15.36 27.97 4.65
N ASP A 223 16.23 28.99 4.75
CA ASP A 223 15.81 30.40 4.64
C ASP A 223 15.53 30.78 3.18
N GLN A 224 16.26 30.20 2.22
CA GLN A 224 16.03 30.44 0.79
C GLN A 224 14.69 29.82 0.30
N PHE A 225 14.37 28.60 0.75
CA PHE A 225 13.12 27.94 0.37
C PHE A 225 11.89 28.57 1.04
N VAL A 226 11.97 28.95 2.32
CA VAL A 226 10.87 29.69 2.98
C VAL A 226 10.64 31.02 2.28
N ARG A 227 11.70 31.75 1.91
CA ARG A 227 11.60 33.00 1.14
C ARG A 227 10.99 32.79 -0.25
N GLU A 228 11.35 31.73 -0.97
CA GLU A 228 10.79 31.40 -2.29
C GLU A 228 9.30 31.01 -2.20
N VAL A 229 8.92 30.16 -1.24
CA VAL A 229 7.52 29.75 -1.05
C VAL A 229 6.63 30.91 -0.58
N THR A 230 7.16 31.87 0.18
CA THR A 230 6.41 33.07 0.59
C THR A 230 6.39 34.19 -0.45
N ARG A 231 7.17 34.08 -1.54
CA ARG A 231 7.21 35.10 -2.61
C ARG A 231 6.07 34.95 -3.63
N ASP A 232 5.49 33.76 -3.70
CA ASP A 232 4.42 33.37 -4.62
C ASP A 232 3.03 33.29 -3.94
N LEU A 233 2.89 33.87 -2.75
CA LEU A 233 1.63 34.11 -2.03
C LEU A 233 1.40 35.61 -1.85
#